data_AF-A0A9P4U6A8-F1
#
_entry.id   AF-A0A9P4U6A8-F1
#
_cell.length_a   1.000
_cell.length_b   1.000
_cell.length_c   1.000
_cell.angle_alpha   90.00
_cell.angle_beta   90.00
_cell.angle_gamma   90.00
#
_symmetry.space_group_name_H-M   'P 1'
#
loop_
_entity.id
_entity.type
_entity.pdbx_description
1 polymer ?
#
loop_
_entity_poly.entity_id
_entity_poly.type
_entity_poly.pdbx_seq_one_letter_code
_entity_poly.pdbx_strand_id
1 'polypeptide(L)'
;ENPIPKSTTLHPREVHSFPMVWKNPSNGQPHLQIAGCCVYSLTTVDPSTGNKTVNSDLAQVRRICHGLQDKVYRPENVYAHGCEKGDLVIFYNRGVIHSISGQLAQYKQRRLSWQCNMVSITPSEAYSN
;
A
#
# COMPACT_ATOMS: atom_id res chain seq x y z
N GLU A 1 7.49 19.09 -20.33
CA GLU A 1 6.91 17.82 -19.88
C GLU A 1 5.95 17.34 -20.95
N ASN A 2 6.10 16.10 -21.45
CA ASN A 2 5.11 15.56 -22.39
C ASN A 2 3.80 15.32 -21.63
N PRO A 3 2.64 15.71 -22.17
CA PRO A 3 1.37 15.44 -21.52
C PRO A 3 1.23 13.93 -21.35
N ILE A 4 0.95 13.50 -20.10
CA ILE A 4 0.66 12.11 -19.77
C ILE A 4 -0.48 11.68 -20.69
N PRO A 5 -0.32 10.60 -21.49
CA PRO A 5 -1.36 10.14 -22.40
C PRO A 5 -2.66 9.92 -21.61
N LYS A 6 -3.70 10.71 -21.90
CA LYS A 6 -5.06 10.48 -21.40
C LYS A 6 -5.68 9.35 -22.22
N SER A 7 -5.30 8.12 -21.94
CA SER A 7 -6.14 6.94 -22.17
C SER A 7 -5.43 5.71 -21.65
N THR A 8 -6.03 5.03 -20.68
CA THR A 8 -5.81 3.60 -20.54
C THR A 8 -7.10 3.01 -19.99
N THR A 9 -7.92 2.48 -20.89
CA THR A 9 -8.97 1.55 -20.47
C THR A 9 -8.25 0.40 -19.78
N LEU A 10 -8.36 0.33 -18.44
CA LEU A 10 -7.74 -0.75 -17.68
C LEU A 10 -8.37 -2.08 -18.12
N HIS A 11 -7.56 -3.05 -18.50
CA HIS A 11 -8.10 -4.38 -18.80
C HIS A 11 -8.62 -5.01 -17.50
N PRO A 12 -9.84 -5.58 -17.48
CA PRO A 12 -10.41 -6.17 -16.26
C PRO A 12 -9.55 -7.27 -15.62
N ARG A 13 -8.66 -7.92 -16.38
CA ARG A 13 -7.71 -8.94 -15.89
C ARG A 13 -6.46 -8.37 -15.24
N GLU A 14 -6.18 -7.09 -15.43
CA GLU A 14 -5.02 -6.40 -14.86
C GLU A 14 -5.35 -5.70 -13.54
N VAL A 15 -6.64 -5.55 -13.24
CA VAL A 15 -7.13 -4.91 -12.02
C VAL A 15 -7.48 -5.95 -10.98
N HIS A 16 -6.87 -5.81 -9.80
CA HIS A 16 -7.16 -6.66 -8.66
C HIS A 16 -7.94 -5.86 -7.61
N SER A 17 -8.93 -6.50 -7.00
CA SER A 17 -9.72 -5.92 -5.89
C SER A 17 -9.33 -6.59 -4.58
N PHE A 18 -8.96 -5.78 -3.59
CA PHE A 18 -8.60 -6.24 -2.26
C PHE A 18 -9.34 -5.42 -1.19
N PRO A 19 -9.64 -6.01 -0.02
CA PRO A 19 -10.06 -5.20 1.12
C PRO A 19 -8.95 -4.20 1.48
N MET A 20 -9.30 -3.02 2.01
CA MET A 20 -8.28 -2.08 2.52
C MET A 20 -7.84 -2.42 3.94
N VAL A 21 -8.73 -3.03 4.73
CA VAL A 21 -8.45 -3.45 6.11
C VAL A 21 -8.57 -4.96 6.20
N TRP A 22 -7.47 -5.62 6.54
CA TRP A 22 -7.34 -7.06 6.57
C TRP A 22 -7.36 -7.53 8.02
N LYS A 23 -7.88 -8.73 8.25
CA LYS A 23 -7.71 -9.40 9.53
C LYS A 23 -6.29 -9.96 9.61
N ASN A 24 -5.52 -9.53 10.61
CA ASN A 24 -4.19 -10.08 10.81
C ASN A 24 -4.30 -11.55 11.26
N PRO A 25 -3.67 -12.51 10.55
CA PRO A 25 -3.78 -13.92 10.88
C PRO A 25 -3.09 -14.31 12.20
N SER A 26 -2.18 -13.50 12.74
CA SER A 26 -1.47 -13.84 13.99
C SER A 26 -2.23 -13.40 15.26
N ASN A 27 -2.99 -12.31 15.20
CA ASN A 27 -3.64 -11.72 16.38
C ASN A 27 -5.10 -11.30 16.17
N GLY A 28 -5.64 -11.46 14.96
CA GLY A 28 -7.02 -11.11 14.61
C GLY A 28 -7.30 -9.61 14.50
N GLN A 29 -6.31 -8.73 14.69
CA GLN A 29 -6.49 -7.28 14.71
C GLN A 29 -6.60 -6.67 13.30
N PRO A 30 -7.24 -5.50 13.14
CA PRO A 30 -7.36 -4.84 11.85
C PRO A 30 -6.01 -4.28 11.38
N HIS A 31 -5.62 -4.62 10.16
CA HIS A 31 -4.42 -4.12 9.49
C HIS A 31 -4.79 -3.34 8.23
N LEU A 32 -4.46 -2.06 8.20
CA LEU A 32 -4.66 -1.20 7.03
C LEU A 32 -3.55 -1.43 6.00
N GLN A 33 -3.92 -1.84 4.78
CA GLN A 33 -2.98 -2.05 3.68
C GLN A 33 -3.46 -1.33 2.42
N ILE A 34 -2.77 -0.24 2.06
CA ILE A 34 -3.10 0.60 0.90
C ILE A 34 -1.81 0.88 0.11
N ALA A 35 -1.78 0.51 -1.16
CA ALA A 35 -0.77 0.97 -2.12
C ALA A 35 -1.30 2.23 -2.83
N GLY A 36 -1.19 3.39 -2.20
CA GLY A 36 -1.95 4.60 -2.58
C GLY A 36 -1.76 5.06 -4.03
N CYS A 37 -0.58 4.86 -4.62
CA CYS A 37 -0.32 5.19 -6.02
C CYS A 37 -1.02 4.25 -7.03
N CYS A 38 -1.44 3.06 -6.59
CA CYS A 38 -2.04 2.02 -7.43
C CYS A 38 -3.56 1.93 -7.30
N VAL A 39 -4.19 2.72 -6.42
CA VAL A 39 -5.65 2.67 -6.21
C VAL A 39 -6.37 3.45 -7.33
N TYR A 40 -7.14 2.72 -8.14
CA TYR A 40 -7.95 3.29 -9.21
C TYR A 40 -9.37 3.67 -8.76
N SER A 41 -9.98 2.87 -7.89
CA SER A 41 -11.31 3.10 -7.36
C SER A 41 -11.46 2.54 -5.95
N LEU A 42 -12.45 3.05 -5.22
CA LEU A 42 -12.82 2.56 -3.90
C LEU A 42 -14.25 2.03 -3.94
N THR A 43 -14.43 0.79 -3.49
CA THR A 43 -15.75 0.19 -3.30
C THR A 43 -16.11 0.23 -1.83
N THR A 44 -17.22 0.86 -1.49
CA THR A 44 -17.75 0.92 -0.12
C THR A 44 -19.04 0.12 -0.04
N VAL A 45 -19.21 -0.64 1.03
CA VAL A 45 -20.45 -1.35 1.37
C VAL A 45 -21.05 -0.64 2.57
N ASP A 46 -22.29 -0.18 2.44
CA ASP A 46 -23.05 0.31 3.59
C ASP A 46 -23.38 -0.87 4.52
N PRO A 47 -22.94 -0.85 5.79
CA PRO A 47 -23.18 -1.97 6.71
C PRO A 47 -24.66 -2.14 7.08
N SER A 48 -25.49 -1.11 6.95
CA SER A 48 -26.92 -1.15 7.30
C SER A 48 -27.80 -1.66 6.16
N THR A 49 -27.46 -1.31 4.92
CA THR A 49 -28.26 -1.65 3.73
C THR A 49 -27.62 -2.71 2.84
N GLY A 50 -26.32 -2.97 2.98
CA GLY A 50 -25.54 -3.81 2.08
C GLY A 50 -25.25 -3.18 0.71
N ASN A 51 -25.67 -1.94 0.49
CA ASN A 51 -25.52 -1.27 -0.79
C ASN A 51 -24.06 -1.00 -1.12
N LYS A 52 -23.68 -1.35 -2.35
CA LYS A 52 -22.33 -1.13 -2.88
C LYS A 52 -22.27 0.18 -3.64
N THR A 53 -21.30 1.02 -3.29
CA THR A 53 -20.98 2.25 -4.03
C THR A 53 -19.54 2.17 -4.53
N VAL A 54 -19.31 2.65 -5.75
CA VAL A 54 -17.97 2.70 -6.35
C VAL A 54 -17.61 4.15 -6.60
N ASN A 55 -16.50 4.58 -6.02
CA ASN A 55 -15.92 5.90 -6.26
C ASN A 55 -14.69 5.77 -7.15
N SER A 56 -14.76 6.35 -8.35
CA SER A 56 -13.66 6.41 -9.33
C SER A 56 -13.14 7.84 -9.58
N ASP A 57 -13.57 8.83 -8.80
CA ASP A 57 -12.92 10.15 -8.81
C ASP A 57 -11.54 10.02 -8.17
N LEU A 58 -10.50 9.96 -9.00
CA LEU A 58 -9.11 9.81 -8.56
C LEU A 58 -8.68 10.86 -7.53
N ALA A 59 -9.20 12.08 -7.61
CA ALA A 59 -8.85 13.11 -6.64
C ALA A 59 -9.45 12.78 -5.27
N GLN A 60 -10.71 12.33 -5.23
CA GLN A 60 -11.35 11.89 -4.00
C GLN A 60 -10.75 10.59 -3.45
N VAL A 61 -10.48 9.61 -4.31
CA VAL A 61 -9.81 8.34 -3.95
C VAL A 61 -8.48 8.62 -3.28
N ARG A 62 -7.62 9.45 -3.88
CA ARG A 62 -6.32 9.82 -3.31
C ARG A 62 -6.44 10.55 -1.98
N ARG A 63 -7.40 11.48 -1.85
CA ARG A 63 -7.67 12.16 -0.58
C ARG A 63 -8.05 11.18 0.54
N ILE A 64 -8.93 10.22 0.24
CA ILE A 64 -9.36 9.20 1.21
C ILE A 64 -8.18 8.30 1.60
N CYS A 65 -7.47 7.74 0.62
CA CYS A 65 -6.31 6.88 0.89
C CYS A 65 -5.25 7.61 1.72
N HIS A 66 -4.91 8.85 1.35
CA HIS A 66 -3.96 9.66 2.11
C HIS A 66 -4.44 9.92 3.54
N GLY A 67 -5.71 10.28 3.74
CA GLY A 67 -6.28 10.50 5.08
C GLY A 67 -6.24 9.24 5.95
N LEU A 68 -6.46 8.06 5.37
CA LEU A 68 -6.31 6.78 6.09
C LEU A 68 -4.85 6.49 6.45
N GLN A 69 -3.91 6.84 5.57
CA GLN A 69 -2.48 6.58 5.75
C GLN A 69 -1.75 7.66 6.57
N ASP A 70 -2.35 8.83 6.80
CA ASP A 70 -1.75 9.94 7.55
C ASP A 70 -1.20 9.50 8.92
N LYS A 71 -1.94 8.65 9.64
CA LYS A 71 -1.50 8.08 10.92
C LYS A 71 -0.25 7.20 10.78
N VAL A 72 -0.11 6.48 9.66
CA VAL A 72 1.04 5.60 9.38
C VAL A 72 2.31 6.42 9.17
N TYR A 73 2.19 7.65 8.65
CA TYR A 73 3.33 8.52 8.36
C TYR A 73 3.81 9.36 9.54
N ARG A 74 3.13 9.28 10.69
CA ARG A 74 3.57 9.98 11.90
C ARG A 74 4.95 9.51 12.34
N PRO A 75 5.86 10.39 12.79
CA PRO A 75 7.23 10.02 13.13
C PRO A 75 7.34 8.83 14.08
N GLU A 76 6.40 8.71 15.04
CA GLU A 76 6.39 7.63 16.03
C GLU A 76 6.09 6.25 15.41
N ASN A 77 5.52 6.22 14.20
CA ASN A 77 5.18 5.01 13.45
C ASN A 77 6.17 4.73 12.30
N VAL A 78 7.23 5.53 12.17
CA VAL A 78 8.23 5.40 11.09
C VAL A 78 9.55 4.89 11.64
N TYR A 79 9.99 3.73 11.13
CA TYR A 79 11.33 3.22 11.35
C TYR A 79 12.22 3.49 10.14
N ALA A 80 13.14 4.45 10.29
CA ALA A 80 14.12 4.80 9.25
C ALA A 80 15.40 3.99 9.44
N HIS A 81 15.48 2.81 8.81
CA HIS A 81 16.65 1.94 8.91
C HIS A 81 17.84 2.50 8.11
N GLY A 82 18.95 2.78 8.79
CA GLY A 82 20.21 3.16 8.16
C GLY A 82 20.98 1.94 7.65
N CYS A 83 20.69 1.50 6.42
CA CYS A 83 21.30 0.29 5.86
C CYS A 83 22.83 0.42 5.70
N GLU A 84 23.56 -0.55 6.23
CA GLU A 84 25.00 -0.73 6.09
C GLU A 84 25.35 -2.01 5.32
N LYS A 85 26.62 -2.14 4.94
CA LYS A 85 27.09 -3.33 4.22
C LYS A 85 27.02 -4.55 5.14
N GLY A 86 26.26 -5.56 4.70
CA GLY A 86 26.10 -6.82 5.44
C GLY A 86 24.74 -6.94 6.13
N ASP A 87 23.96 -5.86 6.18
CA ASP A 87 22.62 -5.89 6.76
C ASP A 87 21.67 -6.79 5.96
N LEU A 88 20.91 -7.60 6.69
CA LEU A 88 19.77 -8.34 6.19
C LEU A 88 18.49 -7.77 6.81
N VAL A 89 17.66 -7.14 5.97
CA VAL A 89 16.38 -6.57 6.40
C VAL A 89 15.26 -7.52 6.02
N ILE A 90 14.54 -8.01 7.03
CA ILE A 90 13.34 -8.86 6.87
C ILE A 90 12.16 -8.11 7.48
N PHE A 91 11.08 -7.98 6.73
CA PHE A 91 9.87 -7.32 7.20
C PHE A 91 8.61 -8.07 6.78
N TYR A 92 7.58 -7.98 7.62
CA TYR A 92 6.28 -8.57 7.34
C TYR A 92 5.46 -7.66 6.41
N ASN A 93 5.45 -7.95 5.11
CA ASN A 93 4.86 -7.08 4.08
C ASN A 93 3.36 -6.76 4.27
N ARG A 94 2.60 -7.58 5.02
CA ARG A 94 1.19 -7.30 5.36
C ARG A 94 1.02 -6.41 6.60
N GLY A 95 2.11 -6.13 7.31
CA GLY A 95 2.10 -5.30 8.53
C GLY A 95 2.81 -3.96 8.38
N VAL A 96 3.49 -3.71 7.25
CA VAL A 96 4.25 -2.48 7.04
C VAL A 96 4.01 -1.89 5.66
N ILE A 97 4.09 -0.57 5.60
CA ILE A 97 4.34 0.16 4.35
C ILE A 97 5.83 0.51 4.37
N HIS A 98 6.52 0.25 3.27
CA HIS A 98 7.94 0.53 3.16
C HIS A 98 8.21 1.36 1.91
N SER A 99 9.22 2.20 1.99
CA SER A 99 9.73 2.99 0.88
C SER A 99 11.23 3.13 1.04
N ILE A 100 11.92 3.25 -0.09
CA ILE A 100 13.35 3.53 -0.10
C ILE A 100 13.52 5.04 -0.12
N SER A 101 14.09 5.59 0.95
CA SER A 101 14.59 6.96 0.94
C SER A 101 16.04 6.97 0.41
N GLY A 102 16.40 8.07 -0.28
CA GLY A 102 17.78 8.38 -0.59
C GLY A 102 18.38 7.63 -1.79
N GLN A 103 18.37 8.31 -2.93
CA GLN A 103 19.51 8.36 -3.84
C GLN A 103 19.68 9.82 -4.24
N LEU A 104 20.09 10.64 -3.28
CA LEU A 104 20.26 12.07 -3.52
C LEU A 104 21.50 12.24 -4.39
N ALA A 105 21.37 12.94 -5.52
CA ALA A 105 22.43 13.14 -6.51
C ALA A 105 23.72 13.71 -5.90
N GLN A 106 23.61 14.42 -4.78
CA GLN A 106 24.74 14.94 -4.00
C GLN A 106 25.64 13.85 -3.40
N TYR A 107 25.12 12.65 -3.13
CA TYR A 107 25.88 11.54 -2.59
C TYR A 107 26.27 10.62 -3.75
N LYS A 108 27.56 10.63 -4.12
CA LYS A 108 28.12 9.79 -5.20
C LYS A 108 28.06 8.27 -4.92
N GLN A 109 27.43 7.86 -3.83
CA GLN A 109 27.31 6.45 -3.44
C GLN A 109 26.28 5.73 -4.32
N ARG A 110 26.71 4.59 -4.87
CA ARG A 110 25.83 3.62 -5.51
C ARG A 110 25.43 2.58 -4.47
N ARG A 111 24.14 2.31 -4.33
CA ARG A 111 23.61 1.24 -3.48
C ARG A 111 23.12 0.10 -4.36
N LEU A 112 23.57 -1.12 -4.05
CA LEU A 112 23.08 -2.36 -4.64
C LEU A 112 22.49 -3.22 -3.53
N SER A 113 21.30 -3.77 -3.75
CA SER A 113 20.61 -4.65 -2.81
C SER A 113 20.07 -5.87 -3.55
N TRP A 114 20.12 -7.02 -2.90
CA TRP A 114 19.49 -8.25 -3.37
C TRP A 114 18.15 -8.42 -2.67
N GLN A 115 17.10 -8.70 -3.42
CA GLN A 115 15.74 -8.83 -2.88
C GLN A 115 15.21 -10.24 -3.16
N CYS A 116 14.58 -10.83 -2.15
CA CYS A 116 13.85 -12.08 -2.24
C CYS A 116 12.48 -11.88 -1.59
N ASN A 117 11.42 -12.27 -2.29
CA ASN A 117 10.05 -12.17 -1.81
C ASN A 117 9.47 -13.56 -1.57
N MET A 118 8.77 -13.74 -0.46
CA MET A 118 8.04 -14.96 -0.14
C MET A 118 6.55 -14.76 -0.41
N VAL A 119 5.95 -15.67 -1.16
CA VAL A 119 4.50 -15.67 -1.41
C VAL A 119 3.78 -16.18 -0.17
N SER A 120 2.70 -15.51 0.21
CA SER A 120 1.82 -15.99 1.28
C SER A 120 0.80 -16.98 0.72
N ILE A 121 0.62 -18.10 1.42
CA ILE A 121 -0.41 -19.11 1.11
C ILE A 121 -1.77 -18.79 1.72
N THR A 122 -1.84 -17.81 2.64
CA THR A 122 -3.07 -17.43 3.34
C THR A 122 -3.78 -16.32 2.57
N PRO A 123 -5.05 -16.48 2.17
CA PRO A 123 -5.81 -15.41 1.52
C PRO A 123 -5.93 -14.14 2.39
N SER A 124 -6.19 -13.00 1.75
CA SER A 124 -6.56 -11.79 2.47
C SER A 124 -8.03 -11.86 2.89
N GLU A 125 -8.28 -11.91 4.19
CA GLU A 125 -9.62 -11.83 4.76
C GLU A 125 -9.94 -10.38 5.13
N ALA A 126 -11.09 -9.87 4.69
CA ALA A 126 -11.57 -8.57 5.12
C ALA A 126 -11.82 -8.60 6.62
N TYR A 127 -11.39 -7.56 7.34
CA TYR A 127 -11.69 -7.45 8.76
C TYR A 127 -13.18 -7.17 8.98
N SER A 128 -13.82 -7.94 9.86
CA SER A 128 -15.21 -7.77 10.30
C SER A 128 -15.24 -7.71 11.83
N ASN A 129 -15.90 -6.67 12.37
CA ASN A 129 -16.22 -6.56 13.80
C ASN A 129 -17.41 -7.44 14.17
#